data_AF-A0A7Z9SIV2-F1
#
_entry.id   AF-A0A7Z9SIV2-F1
#
_cell.length_a   1.000
_cell.length_b   1.000
_cell.length_c   1.000
_cell.angle_alpha   90.00
_cell.angle_beta   90.00
_cell.angle_gamma   90.00
#
_symmetry.space_group_name_H-M   'P 1'
#
loop_
_entity.id
_entity.type
_entity.pdbx_description
1 polymer ?
#
loop_
_entity_poly.entity_id
_entity_poly.type
_entity_poly.pdbx_seq_one_letter_code
_entity_poly.pdbx_strand_id
1 'polypeptide(L)'
;MKKYSLFITLLFLSFSVFSISNIYTTHDDTFLRSDKTSASSIIRTLSKDTKLSLLTMHYSGWSQVSLDDLSGWILSNHLTQIAPKSTLVIVDNSDAEQVQVLKETINKLQLENQTLSSKIVDMKAIQDNIKLDINKLEQENNTLSSQNIESKDILDLSSNDSSINTLIILFLGLISGLIVSAIISRMARKKRDSLNTISRSY
;
A
#
# COMPACT_ATOMS: atom_id res chain seq x y z
N MET A 1 -57.12 -78.14 -25.40
CA MET A 1 -56.99 -76.69 -25.11
C MET A 1 -55.54 -76.18 -25.02
N LYS A 2 -54.50 -76.94 -25.43
CA LYS A 2 -53.08 -76.55 -25.27
C LYS A 2 -52.49 -75.72 -26.43
N LYS A 3 -53.15 -75.63 -27.60
CA LYS A 3 -52.57 -75.04 -28.83
C LYS A 3 -52.53 -73.51 -28.83
N TYR A 4 -53.44 -72.85 -28.11
CA TYR A 4 -53.44 -71.39 -27.96
C TYR A 4 -52.53 -70.89 -26.83
N SER A 5 -52.09 -71.80 -25.94
CA SER A 5 -51.20 -71.46 -24.81
C SER A 5 -49.82 -71.00 -25.28
N LEU A 6 -49.29 -71.59 -26.36
CA LEU A 6 -47.97 -71.25 -26.89
C LEU A 6 -47.96 -69.91 -27.63
N PHE A 7 -49.08 -69.58 -28.29
CA PHE A 7 -49.29 -68.29 -28.94
C PHE A 7 -49.47 -67.15 -27.91
N ILE A 8 -50.17 -67.40 -26.80
CA ILE A 8 -50.31 -66.41 -25.73
C ILE A 8 -48.96 -66.13 -25.05
N THR A 9 -48.13 -67.15 -24.81
CA THR A 9 -46.80 -66.96 -24.20
C THR A 9 -45.83 -66.23 -25.13
N LEU A 10 -45.93 -66.43 -26.45
CA LEU A 10 -45.09 -65.73 -27.42
C LEU A 10 -45.50 -64.26 -27.60
N LEU A 11 -46.78 -63.94 -27.40
CA LEU A 11 -47.30 -62.57 -27.42
C LEU A 11 -46.88 -61.75 -26.18
N PHE A 12 -46.63 -62.39 -25.03
CA PHE A 12 -46.10 -61.70 -23.85
C PHE A 12 -44.58 -61.48 -23.90
N LEU A 13 -43.84 -62.22 -24.74
CA LEU A 13 -42.39 -62.09 -24.85
C LEU A 13 -41.93 -60.85 -25.65
N SER A 14 -42.85 -60.17 -26.35
CA SER A 14 -42.55 -58.99 -27.17
C SER A 14 -42.62 -57.66 -26.42
N PHE A 15 -42.98 -57.66 -25.13
CA PHE A 15 -43.06 -56.42 -24.36
C PHE A 15 -41.71 -56.04 -23.75
N SER A 16 -41.22 -54.89 -24.22
CA SER A 16 -40.33 -53.96 -23.54
C SER A 16 -38.83 -54.21 -23.60
N VAL A 17 -38.26 -54.10 -24.80
CA VAL A 17 -36.92 -53.51 -24.92
C VAL A 17 -37.07 -52.00 -24.75
N PHE A 18 -37.03 -51.52 -23.50
CA PHE A 18 -36.89 -50.07 -23.27
C PHE A 18 -35.54 -49.63 -23.84
N SER A 19 -35.56 -48.68 -24.78
CA SER A 19 -34.33 -48.09 -25.30
C SER A 19 -33.70 -47.22 -24.22
N ILE A 20 -32.79 -47.81 -23.45
CA ILE A 20 -32.00 -47.10 -22.46
C ILE A 20 -31.00 -46.23 -23.22
N SER A 21 -31.23 -44.92 -23.23
CA SER A 21 -30.26 -43.97 -23.77
C SER A 21 -29.37 -43.45 -22.64
N ASN A 22 -28.08 -43.29 -22.92
CA ASN A 22 -27.15 -42.70 -21.98
C ASN A 22 -27.33 -41.18 -21.99
N ILE A 23 -27.50 -40.60 -20.80
CA ILE A 23 -27.62 -39.16 -20.60
C ILE A 23 -26.70 -38.73 -19.45
N TYR A 24 -26.35 -37.45 -19.41
CA TYR A 24 -25.37 -36.90 -18.48
C TYR A 24 -25.93 -35.67 -17.78
N THR A 25 -25.54 -35.45 -16.52
CA THR A 25 -25.89 -34.24 -15.77
C THR A 25 -25.08 -33.03 -16.23
N THR A 26 -25.72 -31.87 -16.37
CA THR A 26 -25.07 -30.65 -16.89
C THR A 26 -24.45 -29.76 -15.81
N HIS A 27 -24.90 -29.90 -14.57
CA HIS A 27 -24.48 -29.07 -13.44
C HIS A 27 -24.15 -29.93 -12.22
N ASP A 28 -23.29 -29.41 -11.36
CA ASP A 28 -23.13 -29.92 -10.00
C ASP A 28 -24.43 -29.69 -9.20
N ASP A 29 -24.60 -30.49 -8.15
CA ASP A 29 -25.77 -30.46 -7.28
C ASP A 29 -27.12 -30.76 -7.98
N THR A 30 -27.10 -31.59 -9.02
CA THR A 30 -28.33 -32.03 -9.70
C THR A 30 -29.09 -33.03 -8.81
N PHE A 31 -30.33 -32.70 -8.44
CA PHE A 31 -31.14 -33.54 -7.55
C PHE A 31 -31.92 -34.64 -8.27
N LEU A 32 -31.67 -35.89 -7.89
CA LEU A 32 -32.52 -37.03 -8.19
C LEU A 32 -33.66 -37.10 -7.17
N ARG A 33 -34.90 -37.00 -7.63
CA ARG A 33 -36.08 -36.93 -6.77
C ARG A 33 -36.98 -38.16 -6.88
N SER A 34 -37.82 -38.37 -5.88
CA SER A 34 -38.77 -39.49 -5.84
C SER A 34 -39.96 -39.33 -6.78
N ASP A 35 -40.32 -38.11 -7.16
CA ASP A 35 -41.44 -37.84 -8.07
C ASP A 35 -41.18 -36.60 -8.95
N LYS A 36 -41.99 -36.42 -10.00
CA LYS A 36 -41.92 -35.34 -11.00
C LYS A 36 -42.41 -33.98 -10.49
N THR A 37 -42.00 -33.61 -9.28
CA THR A 37 -42.34 -32.36 -8.62
C THR A 37 -41.21 -31.87 -7.73
N SER A 38 -41.00 -30.55 -7.71
CA SER A 38 -39.95 -29.90 -6.90
C SER A 38 -40.17 -30.05 -5.40
N ALA A 39 -41.39 -30.35 -4.96
CA ALA A 39 -41.72 -30.56 -3.54
C ALA A 39 -41.43 -32.00 -3.06
N SER A 40 -41.10 -32.93 -3.96
CA SER A 40 -40.81 -34.31 -3.59
C SER A 40 -39.43 -34.45 -2.95
N SER A 41 -39.26 -35.52 -2.15
CA SER A 41 -37.99 -35.81 -1.48
C SER A 41 -36.84 -36.02 -2.47
N ILE A 42 -35.67 -35.50 -2.12
CA ILE A 42 -34.42 -35.73 -2.84
C ILE A 42 -33.88 -37.08 -2.40
N ILE A 43 -33.73 -38.00 -3.35
CA ILE A 43 -33.14 -39.32 -3.12
C ILE A 43 -31.62 -39.22 -3.13
N ARG A 44 -31.05 -38.44 -4.06
CA ARG A 44 -29.61 -38.27 -4.22
C ARG A 44 -29.27 -36.93 -4.88
N THR A 45 -28.09 -36.41 -4.55
CA THR A 45 -27.47 -35.28 -5.23
C THR A 45 -26.35 -35.80 -6.14
N LEU A 46 -26.34 -35.37 -7.39
CA LEU A 46 -25.43 -35.83 -8.44
C LEU A 46 -24.49 -34.69 -8.86
N SER A 47 -23.22 -35.02 -9.05
CA SER A 47 -22.21 -34.12 -9.63
C SER A 47 -22.44 -33.96 -11.12
N LYS A 48 -21.81 -32.95 -11.73
CA LYS A 48 -21.77 -32.77 -13.17
C LYS A 48 -21.16 -33.99 -13.88
N ASP A 49 -21.57 -34.21 -15.13
CA ASP A 49 -21.06 -35.24 -16.03
C ASP A 49 -21.32 -36.69 -15.54
N THR A 50 -22.20 -36.85 -14.55
CA THR A 50 -22.63 -38.16 -14.06
C THR A 50 -23.43 -38.86 -15.15
N LYS A 51 -22.99 -40.06 -15.53
CA LYS A 51 -23.67 -40.90 -16.52
C LYS A 51 -24.92 -41.55 -15.91
N LEU A 52 -26.04 -41.43 -16.62
CA LEU A 52 -27.35 -41.93 -16.22
C LEU A 52 -28.01 -42.67 -17.39
N SER A 53 -28.92 -43.58 -17.06
CA SER A 53 -29.79 -44.25 -18.02
C SER A 53 -31.13 -43.54 -18.08
N LEU A 54 -31.47 -42.92 -19.21
CA LEU A 54 -32.78 -42.32 -19.43
C LEU A 54 -33.83 -43.41 -19.67
N LEU A 55 -34.88 -43.44 -18.84
CA LEU A 55 -35.99 -44.38 -18.95
C LEU A 55 -37.17 -43.77 -19.73
N THR A 56 -37.56 -42.54 -19.39
CA THR A 56 -38.64 -41.83 -20.09
C THR A 56 -38.52 -40.32 -19.91
N MET A 57 -39.10 -39.56 -20.83
CA MET A 57 -39.28 -38.12 -20.72
C MET A 57 -40.77 -37.82 -20.57
N HIS A 58 -41.11 -37.03 -19.57
CA HIS A 58 -42.46 -36.59 -19.29
C HIS A 58 -42.68 -35.16 -19.83
N TYR A 59 -43.87 -34.89 -20.35
CA TYR A 59 -44.22 -33.61 -20.96
C TYR A 59 -44.12 -32.41 -19.99
N SER A 60 -44.07 -32.65 -18.67
CA SER A 60 -43.89 -31.61 -17.64
C SER A 60 -42.44 -31.12 -17.50
N GLY A 61 -41.52 -31.58 -18.36
CA GLY A 61 -40.10 -31.21 -18.29
C GLY A 61 -39.30 -32.03 -17.28
N TRP A 62 -39.81 -33.20 -16.88
CA TRP A 62 -39.12 -34.14 -16.01
C TRP A 62 -38.75 -35.40 -16.78
N SER A 63 -37.55 -35.90 -16.52
CA SER A 63 -37.04 -37.15 -17.08
C SER A 63 -36.90 -38.17 -15.96
N GLN A 64 -37.41 -39.38 -16.18
CA GLN A 64 -37.15 -40.51 -15.31
C GLN A 64 -35.83 -41.14 -15.73
N VAL A 65 -34.94 -41.32 -14.77
CA VAL A 65 -33.59 -41.86 -14.98
C VAL A 65 -33.30 -42.98 -13.99
N SER A 66 -32.34 -43.83 -14.34
CA SER A 66 -31.81 -44.88 -13.48
C SER A 66 -30.29 -44.71 -13.30
N LEU A 67 -29.83 -44.91 -12.06
CA LEU A 67 -28.43 -44.91 -11.65
C LEU A 67 -28.22 -46.03 -10.64
N ASP A 68 -27.34 -47.00 -10.93
CA ASP A 68 -27.02 -48.12 -10.02
C ASP A 68 -28.27 -48.78 -9.40
N ASP A 69 -29.21 -49.20 -10.26
CA ASP A 69 -30.51 -49.80 -9.89
C ASP A 69 -31.50 -48.88 -9.14
N LEU A 70 -31.13 -47.62 -8.89
CA LEU A 70 -32.00 -46.60 -8.31
C LEU A 70 -32.67 -45.76 -9.40
N SER A 71 -34.01 -45.77 -9.42
CA SER A 71 -34.81 -44.93 -10.32
C SER A 71 -35.33 -43.67 -9.65
N GLY A 72 -35.36 -42.56 -10.39
CA GLY A 72 -35.92 -41.30 -9.91
C GLY A 72 -36.14 -40.29 -11.02
N TRP A 73 -36.54 -39.08 -10.64
CA TRP A 73 -36.92 -38.00 -11.54
C TRP A 73 -35.94 -36.83 -11.45
N ILE A 74 -35.48 -36.35 -12.60
CA ILE A 74 -34.62 -35.17 -12.74
C ILE A 74 -35.27 -34.20 -13.74
N LEU A 75 -35.11 -32.90 -13.53
CA LEU A 75 -35.53 -31.90 -14.51
C LEU A 75 -34.75 -32.08 -15.83
N SER A 76 -35.46 -32.15 -16.96
CA SER A 76 -34.88 -32.49 -18.25
C SER A 76 -33.84 -31.47 -18.73
N ASN A 77 -33.94 -30.20 -18.32
CA ASN A 77 -32.95 -29.15 -18.63
C ASN A 77 -31.62 -29.29 -17.86
N HIS A 78 -31.56 -30.16 -16.85
CA HIS A 78 -30.31 -30.53 -16.16
C HIS A 78 -29.61 -31.73 -16.81
N LEU A 79 -30.13 -32.21 -17.95
CA LEU A 79 -29.65 -33.40 -18.62
C LEU A 79 -29.22 -33.10 -20.05
N THR A 80 -28.19 -33.80 -20.53
CA THR A 80 -27.70 -33.71 -21.90
C THR A 80 -27.35 -35.09 -22.44
N GLN A 81 -27.64 -35.33 -23.72
CA GLN A 81 -27.21 -36.55 -24.42
C GLN A 81 -25.74 -36.45 -24.89
N ILE A 82 -25.16 -35.26 -24.85
CA ILE A 82 -23.77 -35.02 -25.24
C ILE A 82 -22.90 -35.61 -24.14
N ALA A 83 -22.13 -36.63 -24.48
CA ALA A 83 -21.17 -37.20 -23.55
C ALA A 83 -20.15 -36.14 -23.12
N PRO A 84 -19.78 -36.11 -21.84
CA PRO A 84 -18.74 -35.20 -21.37
C PRO A 84 -17.47 -35.46 -22.17
N LYS A 85 -16.84 -34.38 -22.63
CA LYS A 85 -15.55 -34.48 -23.31
C LYS A 85 -14.56 -35.00 -22.27
N SER A 86 -14.16 -36.26 -22.41
CA SER A 86 -13.11 -36.84 -21.59
C SER A 86 -11.85 -36.00 -21.78
N THR A 87 -11.52 -35.18 -20.79
CA THR A 87 -10.20 -34.55 -20.70
C THR A 87 -9.21 -35.63 -20.33
N LEU A 88 -8.86 -36.49 -21.28
CA LEU A 88 -7.53 -37.08 -21.26
C LEU A 88 -6.60 -35.88 -21.41
N VAL A 89 -5.81 -35.59 -20.39
CA VAL A 89 -4.68 -34.66 -20.51
C VAL A 89 -3.66 -35.34 -21.44
N ILE A 90 -3.95 -35.32 -22.74
CA ILE A 90 -2.94 -35.52 -23.77
C ILE A 90 -2.31 -34.16 -23.89
N VAL A 91 -1.16 -34.01 -23.23
CA VAL A 91 -0.29 -32.84 -23.41
C VAL A 91 0.14 -32.85 -24.87
N ASP A 92 -0.49 -32.04 -25.71
CA ASP A 92 0.11 -31.63 -26.97
C ASP A 92 1.39 -30.86 -26.63
N ASN A 93 2.50 -31.14 -27.33
CA ASN A 93 3.83 -30.59 -27.01
C ASN A 93 3.86 -29.04 -27.01
N SER A 94 2.92 -28.41 -27.73
CA SER A 94 2.63 -26.97 -27.73
C SER A 94 2.26 -26.43 -26.35
N ASP A 95 1.45 -27.16 -25.60
CA ASP A 95 0.93 -26.71 -24.30
C ASP A 95 1.98 -26.92 -23.20
N ALA A 96 2.82 -27.94 -23.32
CA ALA A 96 3.99 -28.14 -22.46
C ALA A 96 5.00 -27.00 -22.59
N GLU A 97 5.30 -26.59 -23.84
CA GLU A 97 6.23 -25.50 -24.12
C GLU A 97 5.70 -24.16 -23.58
N GLN A 98 4.41 -23.88 -23.78
CA GLN A 98 3.76 -22.70 -23.19
C GLN A 98 3.80 -22.72 -21.66
N VAL A 99 3.56 -23.87 -21.02
CA VAL A 99 3.65 -24.02 -19.56
C VAL A 99 5.09 -23.80 -19.06
N GLN A 100 6.09 -24.26 -19.80
CA GLN A 100 7.49 -24.02 -19.46
C GLN A 100 7.85 -22.54 -19.57
N VAL A 101 7.47 -21.88 -20.67
CA VAL A 101 7.71 -20.44 -20.87
C VAL A 101 7.02 -19.61 -19.79
N LEU A 102 5.79 -19.97 -19.42
CA LEU A 102 5.07 -19.33 -18.32
C LEU A 102 5.79 -19.52 -16.98
N LYS A 103 6.32 -20.72 -16.71
CA LYS A 103 7.09 -21.00 -15.49
C LYS A 103 8.39 -20.19 -15.43
N GLU A 104 9.11 -20.12 -16.53
CA GLU A 104 10.32 -19.29 -16.64
C GLU A 104 10.01 -17.80 -16.44
N THR A 105 8.91 -17.32 -17.02
CA THR A 105 8.42 -15.95 -16.86
C THR A 105 8.06 -15.66 -15.40
N ILE A 106 7.36 -16.56 -14.72
CA ILE A 106 7.03 -16.43 -13.30
C ILE A 106 8.30 -16.35 -12.45
N ASN A 107 9.27 -17.24 -12.68
CA ASN A 107 10.53 -17.23 -11.94
C ASN A 107 11.31 -15.92 -12.16
N LYS A 108 11.33 -15.42 -13.41
CA LYS A 108 11.97 -14.13 -13.74
C LYS A 108 11.28 -12.98 -13.00
N LEU A 109 9.95 -12.92 -13.03
CA LEU A 109 9.18 -11.88 -12.35
C LEU A 109 9.35 -11.95 -10.82
N GLN A 110 9.50 -13.15 -10.26
CA GLN A 110 9.80 -13.33 -8.83
C GLN A 110 11.20 -12.80 -8.48
N LEU A 111 12.21 -13.10 -9.30
CA LEU A 111 13.57 -12.61 -9.10
C LEU A 111 13.63 -11.07 -9.25
N GLU A 112 12.90 -10.51 -10.21
CA GLU A 112 12.80 -9.06 -10.39
C GLU A 112 12.14 -8.39 -9.18
N ASN A 113 11.04 -8.95 -8.66
CA ASN A 113 10.40 -8.46 -7.44
C ASN A 113 11.31 -8.53 -6.20
N GLN A 114 12.12 -9.58 -6.07
CA GLN A 114 13.12 -9.68 -5.01
C GLN A 114 14.20 -8.59 -5.14
N THR A 115 14.68 -8.36 -6.36
CA THR A 115 15.68 -7.33 -6.68
C THR A 115 15.14 -5.91 -6.45
N LEU A 116 13.88 -5.65 -6.84
CA LEU A 116 13.22 -4.38 -6.58
C LEU A 116 13.02 -4.17 -5.07
N SER A 117 12.64 -5.23 -4.35
CA SER A 117 12.50 -5.18 -2.89
C SER A 117 13.81 -4.85 -2.19
N SER A 118 14.95 -5.42 -2.63
CA SER A 118 16.26 -5.09 -2.04
C SER A 118 16.64 -3.63 -2.31
N LYS A 119 16.43 -3.12 -3.54
CA LYS A 119 16.67 -1.71 -3.87
C LYS A 119 15.83 -0.75 -3.03
N ILE A 120 14.59 -1.11 -2.71
CA ILE A 120 13.72 -0.32 -1.83
C ILE A 120 14.29 -0.27 -0.40
N VAL A 121 14.81 -1.37 0.12
CA VAL A 121 15.47 -1.40 1.44
C VAL A 121 16.70 -0.50 1.46
N ASP A 122 17.55 -0.59 0.42
CA ASP A 122 18.74 0.25 0.31
C ASP A 122 18.39 1.74 0.21
N MET A 123 17.41 2.10 -0.62
CA MET A 123 16.91 3.49 -0.72
C MET A 123 16.35 3.98 0.61
N LYS A 124 15.64 3.13 1.35
CA LYS A 124 15.13 3.48 2.69
C LYS A 124 16.26 3.76 3.67
N ALA A 125 17.31 2.93 3.67
CA ALA A 125 18.48 3.16 4.51
C ALA A 125 19.18 4.49 4.17
N ILE A 126 19.31 4.82 2.87
CA ILE A 126 19.83 6.12 2.42
C ILE A 126 18.92 7.27 2.90
N GLN A 127 17.60 7.12 2.78
CA GLN A 127 16.64 8.13 3.23
C GLN A 127 16.74 8.38 4.74
N ASP A 128 16.89 7.33 5.54
CA ASP A 128 17.04 7.44 6.99
C ASP A 128 18.35 8.15 7.36
N ASN A 129 19.46 7.86 6.65
CA ASN A 129 20.73 8.57 6.84
C ASN A 129 20.63 10.06 6.47
N ILE A 130 20.01 10.39 5.33
CA ILE A 130 19.79 11.79 4.91
C ILE A 130 18.96 12.54 5.96
N LYS A 131 17.94 11.90 6.53
CA LYS A 131 17.11 12.49 7.58
C LYS A 131 17.94 12.79 8.84
N LEU A 132 18.85 11.90 9.22
CA LEU A 132 19.76 12.13 10.35
C LEU A 132 20.69 13.32 10.08
N ASP A 133 21.27 13.40 8.89
CA ASP A 133 22.14 14.51 8.49
C ASP A 133 21.42 15.86 8.48
N ILE A 134 20.17 15.90 7.99
CA ILE A 134 19.33 17.11 8.01
C ILE A 134 19.10 17.58 9.45
N ASN A 135 18.72 16.66 10.35
CA ASN A 135 18.51 17.01 11.75
C ASN A 135 19.78 17.55 12.42
N LYS A 136 20.94 16.96 12.09
CA LYS A 136 22.24 17.42 12.60
C LYS A 136 22.59 18.82 12.10
N LEU A 137 22.39 19.09 10.80
CA LEU A 137 22.61 20.40 10.21
C LEU A 137 21.67 21.46 10.80
N GLU A 138 20.41 21.11 11.05
CA GLU A 138 19.44 22.00 11.69
C GLU A 138 19.87 22.36 13.12
N GLN A 139 20.36 21.37 13.88
CA GLN A 139 20.94 21.61 15.20
C GLN A 139 22.16 22.54 15.14
N GLU A 140 23.10 22.28 14.23
CA GLU A 140 24.29 23.12 14.05
C GLU A 140 23.93 24.56 13.68
N ASN A 141 22.98 24.75 12.76
CA ASN A 141 22.51 26.08 12.37
C ASN A 141 21.86 26.84 13.54
N ASN A 142 21.06 26.15 14.36
CA ASN A 142 20.47 26.74 15.56
C ASN A 142 21.53 27.16 16.59
N THR A 143 22.59 26.35 16.77
CA THR A 143 23.71 26.71 17.65
C THR A 143 24.49 27.92 17.13
N LEU A 144 24.79 27.96 15.83
CA LEU A 144 25.46 29.09 15.19
C LEU A 144 24.63 30.37 15.25
N SER A 145 23.32 30.27 15.03
CA SER A 145 22.40 31.39 15.17
C SER A 145 22.41 31.95 16.60
N SER A 146 22.40 31.07 17.61
CA SER A 146 22.49 31.48 19.02
C SER A 146 23.82 32.17 19.34
N GLN A 147 24.95 31.63 18.86
CA GLN A 147 26.28 32.23 19.02
C GLN A 147 26.40 33.60 18.34
N ASN A 148 25.79 33.77 17.16
CA ASN A 148 25.77 35.04 16.45
C ASN A 148 24.95 36.10 17.20
N ILE A 149 23.82 35.72 17.80
CA ILE A 149 23.02 36.62 18.65
C ILE A 149 23.84 37.03 19.88
N GLU A 150 24.43 36.08 20.59
CA GLU A 150 25.26 36.34 21.77
C GLU A 150 26.45 37.27 21.44
N SER A 151 27.16 37.00 20.34
CA SER A 151 28.28 37.83 19.89
C SER A 151 27.85 39.26 19.56
N LYS A 152 26.65 39.42 18.96
CA LYS A 152 26.09 40.74 18.66
C LYS A 152 25.69 41.49 19.92
N ASP A 153 25.06 40.82 20.88
CA ASP A 153 24.70 41.39 22.17
C ASP A 153 25.94 41.90 22.93
N ILE A 154 27.04 41.12 22.92
CA ILE A 154 28.32 41.54 23.52
C ILE A 154 28.88 42.79 22.84
N LEU A 155 28.83 42.85 21.50
CA LEU A 155 29.32 44.01 20.73
C LEU A 155 28.50 45.27 21.02
N ASP A 156 27.17 45.13 21.10
CA ASP A 156 26.26 46.23 21.40
C ASP A 156 26.47 46.74 22.84
N LEU A 157 26.76 45.84 23.79
CA LEU A 157 27.08 46.22 25.17
C LEU A 157 28.41 46.99 25.28
N SER A 158 29.45 46.54 24.56
CA SER A 158 30.75 47.22 24.53
C SER A 158 30.71 48.57 23.82
N SER A 159 29.83 48.74 22.83
CA SER A 159 29.73 49.97 22.03
C SER A 159 28.86 51.04 22.71
N ASN A 160 27.87 50.62 23.50
CA ASN A 160 26.96 51.52 24.22
C ASN A 160 27.41 51.93 25.62
N ASP A 161 28.65 51.61 26.04
CA ASP A 161 29.21 52.13 27.28
C ASP A 161 29.60 53.62 27.14
N SER A 162 28.57 54.43 26.94
CA SER A 162 28.61 55.89 27.00
C SER A 162 29.01 56.38 28.38
N SER A 163 28.94 55.54 29.43
CA SER A 163 29.30 55.92 30.79
C SER A 163 30.82 56.08 30.93
N ILE A 164 31.62 55.19 30.33
CA ILE A 164 33.08 55.34 30.28
C ILE A 164 33.47 56.53 29.40
N ASN A 165 32.87 56.68 28.22
CA ASN A 165 33.18 57.80 27.34
C ASN A 165 32.82 59.16 27.97
N THR A 166 31.68 59.26 28.64
CA THR A 166 31.29 60.48 29.38
C THR A 166 32.18 60.73 30.59
N LEU A 167 32.54 59.70 31.37
CA LEU A 167 33.50 59.84 32.47
C LEU A 167 34.87 60.35 31.99
N ILE A 168 35.37 59.81 30.87
CA ILE A 168 36.64 60.23 30.26
C ILE A 168 36.55 61.69 29.81
N ILE A 169 35.49 62.07 29.08
CA ILE A 169 35.27 63.45 28.64
C ILE A 169 35.18 64.42 29.83
N LEU A 170 34.49 64.02 30.90
CA LEU A 170 34.31 64.84 32.10
C LEU A 170 35.63 65.02 32.86
N PHE A 171 36.45 63.96 32.97
CA PHE A 171 37.80 64.04 33.51
C PHE A 171 38.70 64.97 32.67
N LEU A 172 38.78 64.78 31.36
CA LEU A 172 39.57 65.62 30.45
C LEU A 172 39.12 67.10 30.50
N GLY A 173 37.82 67.34 30.58
CA GLY A 173 37.23 68.67 30.76
C GLY A 173 37.68 69.33 32.08
N LEU A 174 37.67 68.59 33.18
CA LEU A 174 38.11 69.09 34.49
C LEU A 174 39.61 69.43 34.49
N ILE A 175 40.47 68.56 33.96
CA ILE A 175 41.90 68.82 33.88
C ILE A 175 42.18 70.05 33.00
N SER A 176 41.57 70.13 31.81
CA SER A 176 41.80 71.26 30.90
C SER A 176 41.31 72.59 31.49
N GLY A 177 40.16 72.59 32.18
CA GLY A 177 39.65 73.77 32.88
C GLY A 177 40.58 74.29 33.98
N LEU A 178 41.15 73.39 34.78
CA LEU A 178 42.13 73.77 35.81
C LEU A 178 43.41 74.36 35.20
N ILE A 179 43.90 73.79 34.10
CA ILE A 179 45.07 74.29 33.39
C ILE A 179 44.82 75.70 32.84
N VAL A 180 43.69 75.93 32.18
CA VAL A 180 43.31 77.24 31.62
C VAL A 180 43.13 78.28 32.73
N SER A 181 42.45 77.91 33.83
CA SER A 181 42.27 78.77 35.00
C SER A 181 43.61 79.17 35.65
N ALA A 182 44.55 78.24 35.75
CA ALA A 182 45.89 78.52 36.27
C ALA A 182 46.67 79.50 35.37
N ILE A 183 46.56 79.35 34.04
CA ILE A 183 47.18 80.25 33.07
C ILE A 183 46.60 81.67 33.18
N ILE A 184 45.26 81.80 33.20
CA ILE A 184 44.56 83.08 33.34
C ILE A 184 44.91 83.75 34.67
N SER A 185 44.98 82.99 35.75
CA SER A 185 45.37 83.48 37.08
C SER A 185 46.81 84.00 37.13
N ARG A 186 47.72 83.45 36.32
CA ARG A 186 49.10 83.97 36.17
C ARG A 186 49.10 85.26 35.34
N MET A 187 48.33 85.32 34.25
CA MET A 187 48.22 86.50 33.40
C MET A 187 47.58 87.70 34.12
N ALA A 188 46.54 87.47 34.93
CA ALA A 188 45.85 88.51 35.69
C ALA A 188 46.69 89.09 36.83
N ARG A 189 47.71 88.37 37.32
CA ARG A 189 48.72 88.90 38.25
C ARG A 189 49.69 89.83 37.53
N LYS A 190 50.24 89.40 36.39
CA LYS A 190 51.18 90.21 35.58
C LYS A 190 50.61 91.57 35.15
N LYS A 191 49.31 91.65 34.85
CA LYS A 191 48.64 92.93 34.49
C LYS A 191 48.43 93.89 35.67
N ARG A 192 48.32 93.38 36.91
CA ARG A 192 48.19 94.22 38.11
C ARG A 192 49.52 94.86 38.49
N ASP A 193 50.62 94.16 38.27
CA ASP A 193 51.96 94.67 38.58
C ASP A 193 52.38 95.83 37.66
N SER A 194 51.91 95.87 36.41
CA SER A 194 52.18 96.96 35.46
C SER A 194 51.40 98.25 35.72
N LEU A 195 50.36 98.22 36.56
CA LEU A 195 49.55 99.42 36.90
C LEU A 195 50.02 100.11 38.18
N ASN A 196 51.03 99.57 38.88
CA ASN A 196 51.56 100.13 40.12
C ASN A 196 52.96 100.78 39.97
N THR A 197 53.42 101.00 38.74
CA THR A 197 54.65 101.77 38.49
C THR A 197 54.27 103.24 38.27
N ILE A 198 54.13 103.99 39.35
CA ILE A 198 54.03 105.46 39.34
C ILE A 198 55.28 106.01 38.67
N SER A 199 55.10 106.86 37.65
CA SER A 199 56.18 107.56 36.98
C SER A 199 56.93 108.46 37.97
N ARG A 200 58.25 108.28 38.07
CA ARG A 200 59.15 109.31 38.58
C ARG A 200 59.98 109.82 37.41
N SER A 201 59.65 111.04 37.01
CA SER A 201 60.43 111.94 36.17
C SER A 201 61.78 112.25 36.81
N TYR A 202 62.84 112.24 36.01
CA TYR A 202 63.92 113.23 36.02
C TYR A 202 64.46 113.35 34.61
#